data_AF-A0A7K2X9Q4-F1
#
_entry.id   AF-A0A7K2X9Q4-F1
#
_cell.length_a   1.000
_cell.length_b   1.000
_cell.length_c   1.000
_cell.angle_alpha   90.00
_cell.angle_beta   90.00
_cell.angle_gamma   90.00
#
_symmetry.space_group_name_H-M   'P 1'
#
loop_
_entity.id
_entity.type
_entity.pdbx_description
1 polymer ?
#
loop_
_entity_poly.entity_id
_entity_poly.type
_entity_poly.pdbx_seq_one_letter_code
_entity_poly.pdbx_strand_id
1 'polypeptide(L)' 'MDAYHAGSLAVQERVGVRDLADHVGRSVGPGIRPVAAAFLEAQPMLVIGAADADGHVWASLLTGAPGFARATGP' A
#
# COMPACT_ATOMS: atom_id res chain seq x y z
N MET A 1 5.03 5.19 -15.35
CA MET A 1 5.34 4.30 -14.22
C MET A 1 4.31 3.20 -14.25
N ASP A 2 4.74 1.94 -14.26
CA ASP A 2 3.80 0.83 -14.11
C ASP A 2 3.14 0.91 -12.73
N ALA A 3 1.83 0.65 -12.67
CA ALA A 3 1.03 0.75 -11.46
C ALA A 3 1.45 -0.25 -10.36
N TYR A 4 2.32 -1.21 -10.69
CA TYR A 4 2.75 -2.29 -9.80
C TYR A 4 4.25 -2.51 -9.88
N HIS A 5 4.86 -2.79 -8.72
CA HIS A 5 6.24 -3.24 -8.62
C HIS A 5 6.37 -4.72 -8.99
N ALA A 6 7.59 -5.16 -9.35
CA ALA A 6 7.86 -6.54 -9.75
C ALA A 6 7.38 -7.60 -8.72
N GLY A 7 7.51 -7.31 -7.42
CA GLY A 7 6.99 -8.19 -6.37
C GLY A 7 5.47 -8.35 -6.41
N SER A 8 4.74 -7.25 -6.63
CA SER A 8 3.29 -7.27 -6.78
C SER A 8 2.86 -8.04 -8.03
N LEU A 9 3.59 -7.87 -9.15
CA LEU A 9 3.36 -8.62 -10.38
C LEU A 9 3.52 -10.13 -10.15
N ALA A 10 4.61 -10.55 -9.51
CA ALA A 10 4.88 -11.95 -9.22
C ALA A 10 3.81 -12.60 -8.33
N VAL A 11 3.26 -11.86 -7.36
CA VAL A 11 2.13 -12.34 -6.54
C VAL A 11 0.86 -12.45 -7.38
N GLN A 12 0.57 -11.45 -8.20
CA GLN A 12 -0.63 -11.43 -9.05
C GLN A 12 -0.63 -12.54 -10.10
N GLU A 13 0.52 -12.84 -10.70
CA GLU A 13 0.72 -14.00 -11.58
C GLU A 13 0.49 -15.31 -10.82
N ARG A 14 1.11 -15.45 -9.65
CA ARG A 14 1.01 -16.68 -8.84
C ARG A 14 -0.42 -16.99 -8.38
N VAL A 15 -1.21 -15.96 -8.11
CA VAL A 15 -2.61 -16.11 -7.68
C VAL A 15 -3.60 -15.97 -8.85
N GLY A 16 -3.13 -15.83 -10.09
CA GLY A 16 -3.96 -15.82 -11.30
C GLY A 16 -4.86 -14.60 -11.47
N VAL A 17 -4.50 -13.44 -10.91
CA VAL A 17 -5.33 -12.21 -10.93
C VAL A 17 -4.76 -11.09 -11.80
N ARG A 18 -3.85 -11.41 -12.72
CA ARG A 18 -3.13 -10.41 -13.54
C ARG A 18 -4.08 -9.52 -14.34
N ASP A 19 -5.06 -10.10 -15.03
CA ASP A 19 -6.01 -9.34 -15.85
C ASP A 19 -6.89 -8.38 -15.01
N LEU A 20 -7.29 -8.82 -13.81
CA LEU A 20 -8.02 -7.97 -12.87
C LEU A 20 -7.13 -6.83 -12.36
N ALA A 21 -5.86 -7.14 -12.03
CA ALA A 21 -4.90 -6.14 -11.61
C ALA A 21 -4.63 -5.11 -12.71
N ASP A 22 -4.57 -5.52 -13.97
CA ASP A 22 -4.45 -4.61 -15.13
C ASP A 22 -5.63 -3.65 -15.25
N HIS A 23 -6.85 -4.15 -15.03
CA HIS A 23 -8.05 -3.31 -15.01
C HIS A 23 -8.01 -2.30 -13.85
N VAL A 24 -7.72 -2.76 -12.64
CA VAL A 24 -7.66 -1.92 -11.43
C VAL A 24 -6.49 -0.93 -11.48
N GLY A 25 -5.36 -1.33 -12.07
CA GLY A 25 -4.13 -0.52 -12.16
C GLY A 25 -4.36 0.82 -12.87
N ARG A 26 -5.33 0.89 -13.78
CA ARG A 26 -5.73 2.13 -14.47
C ARG A 26 -6.34 3.17 -13.52
N SER A 27 -6.83 2.76 -12.36
CA SER A 27 -7.37 3.64 -11.32
C SER A 27 -6.32 4.10 -10.30
N VAL A 28 -5.10 3.55 -10.38
CA VAL A 28 -3.97 3.93 -9.51
C VAL A 28 -3.39 5.23 -10.04
N GLY A 29 -3.82 6.34 -9.44
CA GLY A 29 -3.33 7.67 -9.73
C GLY A 29 -2.18 8.09 -8.80
N PRO A 30 -1.53 9.23 -9.11
CA PRO A 30 -0.59 9.84 -8.18
C PRO A 30 -1.33 10.36 -6.94
N GLY A 31 -0.67 10.26 -5.79
CA GLY A 31 -1.14 10.88 -4.54
C GLY A 31 -2.20 10.08 -3.78
N ILE A 32 -2.63 10.64 -2.64
CA ILE A 32 -3.62 10.01 -1.75
C ILE A 32 -4.95 10.74 -1.91
N ARG A 33 -5.91 10.08 -2.56
CA ARG A 33 -7.26 10.64 -2.74
C ARG A 33 -7.89 11.02 -1.39
N PRO A 34 -8.73 12.08 -1.31
CA PRO A 34 -9.34 12.53 -0.05
C PRO A 34 -10.07 11.43 0.72
N VAL A 35 -10.77 10.53 0.02
CA VAL A 35 -11.43 9.37 0.64
C VAL A 35 -10.44 8.39 1.27
N ALA A 36 -9.29 8.17 0.65
CA ALA A 36 -8.24 7.32 1.19
C ALA A 36 -7.52 8.00 2.36
N ALA A 37 -7.31 9.32 2.30
CA ALA A 37 -6.75 10.09 3.40
C ALA A 37 -7.64 10.02 4.65
N ALA A 38 -8.95 10.24 4.49
CA ALA A 38 -9.92 10.11 5.57
C ALA A 38 -9.98 8.68 6.14
N PHE A 39 -9.89 7.66 5.27
CA PHE A 39 -9.79 6.27 5.71
C PHE A 39 -8.55 6.04 6.57
N LEU A 40 -7.37 6.46 6.11
CA LEU A 40 -6.11 6.30 6.84
C LEU A 40 -6.15 6.97 8.21
N GLU A 41 -6.70 8.18 8.29
CA GLU A 41 -6.82 8.94 9.55
C GLU A 41 -7.74 8.26 10.56
N ALA A 42 -8.76 7.53 10.11
CA ALA A 42 -9.66 6.79 11.00
C ALA A 42 -9.06 5.49 11.56
N GLN A 43 -7.94 4.99 11.00
CA GLN A 43 -7.40 3.69 11.40
C GLN A 43 -6.71 3.77 12.77
N PRO A 44 -6.96 2.82 13.69
CA PRO A 44 -6.24 2.73 14.96
C PRO A 44 -4.92 1.95 14.85
N MET A 45 -4.56 1.52 13.63
CA MET A 45 -3.45 0.62 13.40
C MET A 45 -2.89 0.77 11.98
N LEU A 46 -1.57 0.66 11.84
CA LEU A 46 -0.86 0.54 10.56
C LEU A 46 0.14 -0.61 10.63
N VAL A 47 0.29 -1.32 9.51
CA VAL A 47 1.38 -2.28 9.31
C VAL A 47 2.46 -1.58 8.50
N ILE A 48 3.67 -1.52 9.05
CA ILE A 48 4.85 -1.04 8.33
C ILE A 48 5.74 -2.23 7.99
N GLY A 49 6.41 -2.16 6.84
CA GLY A 49 7.40 -3.15 6.44
C GLY A 49 8.54 -2.49 5.70
N ALA A 50 9.73 -3.03 5.89
CA ALA A 50 10.92 -2.60 5.17
C ALA A 50 11.87 -3.78 4.99
N ALA A 51 12.75 -3.66 4.00
CA ALA A 51 13.92 -4.52 3.91
C ALA A 51 15.06 -3.90 4.72
N ASP A 52 15.84 -4.75 5.40
CA ASP A 52 17.13 -4.33 5.94
C ASP A 52 18.20 -4.17 4.83
N ALA A 53 19.44 -3.88 5.22
CA ALA A 53 20.53 -3.68 4.27
C ALA A 53 20.89 -4.94 3.44
N ASP A 54 20.57 -6.13 3.97
CA ASP A 54 20.81 -7.42 3.33
C ASP A 54 19.60 -7.89 2.50
N GLY A 55 18.50 -7.12 2.50
CA GLY A 55 17.29 -7.42 1.76
C GLY A 55 16.28 -8.29 2.53
N HIS A 56 16.54 -8.61 3.81
CA HIS A 56 15.57 -9.35 4.62
C HIS A 56 14.40 -8.44 5.00
N VAL A 57 13.19 -8.91 4.71
CA VAL A 57 11.97 -8.15 4.99
C VAL A 57 11.53 -8.38 6.42
N TRP A 58 11.29 -7.30 7.15
CA TRP A 58 10.60 -7.30 8.42
C TRP A 58 9.30 -6.50 8.33
N ALA A 59 8.38 -6.77 9.25
CA ALA A 59 7.14 -6.01 9.40
C ALA A 59 6.86 -5.77 10.88
N SER A 60 6.21 -4.64 11.18
CA SER A 60 5.80 -4.27 12.52
C SER A 60 4.43 -3.60 12.53
N LEU A 61 3.75 -3.70 13.66
CA LEU A 61 2.46 -3.08 13.91
C LEU A 61 2.66 -1.77 14.68
N LEU A 62 2.12 -0.68 14.15
CA LEU A 62 1.97 0.58 14.86
C LEU A 62 0.52 0.74 15.27
N THR A 63 0.26 1.10 16.53
CA THR A 63 -1.10 1.27 17.05
C THR A 63 -1.26 2.64 17.72
N GLY A 64 -2.48 3.17 17.67
CA GLY A 64 -2.83 4.46 18.25
C GLY A 64 -4.34 4.69 18.24
N ALA A 65 -4.79 5.79 18.82
CA ALA A 65 -6.18 6.22 18.65
C ALA A 65 -6.40 6.71 17.19
N PRO A 66 -7.66 6.70 16.68
CA PRO A 66 -7.97 7.37 15.42
C PRO A 66 -7.40 8.79 15.39
N GLY A 67 -6.78 9.16 14.28
CA GLY A 67 -5.99 10.39 14.12
C GLY A 67 -4.48 10.23 14.36
N PHE A 68 -4.00 9.05 14.78
CA PHE A 68 -2.55 8.85 15.00
C PHE A 68 -1.71 8.94 13.72
N ALA A 69 -2.31 8.65 12.56
CA ALA A 69 -1.68 8.73 11.25
C ALA A 69 -2.47 9.66 10.34
N ARG A 70 -1.79 10.45 9.50
CA ARG A 70 -2.43 11.39 8.57
C ARG A 70 -1.65 11.47 7.27
N ALA A 71 -2.37 11.47 6.15
CA ALA A 71 -1.79 11.72 4.85
C ALA A 71 -1.46 13.21 4.69
N THR A 72 -0.22 13.54 4.33
CA THR A 72 0.26 14.93 4.14
C THR A 72 0.85 15.18 2.75
N GLY A 73 0.92 14.16 1.90
CA GLY A 73 1.37 14.27 0.51
C GLY A 73 0.28 14.80 -0.41
N PRO A 74 0.61 15.08 -1.69
CA PRO A 74 -0.39 15.39 -2.72
C PRO A 74 -1.40 14.25 -2.93
#